data_AF-A0A397VZI1-F1
#
_entry.id   AF-A0A397VZI1-F1
#
_cell.length_a   1.000
_cell.length_b   1.000
_cell.length_c   1.000
_cell.angle_alpha   90.00
_cell.angle_beta   90.00
_cell.angle_gamma   90.00
#
_symmetry.space_group_name_H-M   'P 1'
#
loop_
_entity.id
_entity.type
_entity.pdbx_description
1 polymer ?
#
loop_
_entity_poly.entity_id
_entity_poly.type
_entity_poly.pdbx_seq_one_letter_code
_entity_poly.pdbx_strand_id
1 'polypeptide(L)'
;MSSELPTIIKRAIEGVFNENPNWTLLEFLNYRAEASDFTYDKASEHKLYREALKILSKDHDKARKRLLKFENEKSSVVVKVFWLEVEKRIYEKQISIVRADGILNILKATNKSQQLVMNIQHQYLSGLYSNVQDDVNNETNPDDELDDEHADDEHADESVTDDDPEDNMMDID
;
A
#
# COMPACT_ATOMS: atom_id res chain seq x y z
N MET A 1 -37.93 -29.29 -5.12
CA MET A 1 -36.91 -28.39 -4.55
C MET A 1 -36.45 -27.47 -5.66
N SER A 2 -36.78 -26.18 -5.58
CA SER A 2 -36.35 -25.19 -6.57
C SER A 2 -34.87 -24.91 -6.31
N SER A 3 -33.97 -25.38 -7.18
CA SER A 3 -32.57 -25.01 -7.10
C SER A 3 -32.46 -23.55 -7.52
N GLU A 4 -32.26 -22.64 -6.57
CA GLU A 4 -32.00 -21.25 -6.87
C GLU A 4 -30.83 -21.15 -7.84
N LEU A 5 -31.03 -20.41 -8.93
CA LEU A 5 -29.98 -20.19 -9.92
C LEU A 5 -28.85 -19.41 -9.24
N PRO A 6 -27.57 -19.76 -9.50
CA PRO A 6 -26.44 -18.95 -9.05
C PRO A 6 -26.66 -17.47 -9.43
N THR A 7 -26.50 -16.56 -8.47
CA THR A 7 -26.84 -15.13 -8.62
C THR A 7 -26.22 -14.50 -9.86
N ILE A 8 -24.99 -14.90 -10.21
CA ILE A 8 -24.26 -14.42 -11.39
C ILE A 8 -24.98 -14.82 -12.68
N ILE A 9 -25.53 -16.03 -12.75
CA ILE A 9 -26.28 -16.52 -13.92
C ILE A 9 -27.59 -15.75 -14.07
N LYS A 10 -28.30 -15.50 -12.96
CA LYS A 10 -29.53 -14.69 -12.98
C LYS A 10 -29.27 -13.26 -13.48
N ARG A 11 -28.22 -12.61 -12.96
CA ARG A 11 -27.83 -11.26 -13.39
C ARG A 11 -27.44 -11.22 -14.87
N ALA A 12 -26.69 -12.22 -15.34
CA ALA A 12 -26.33 -12.32 -16.75
C ALA A 12 -27.56 -12.51 -17.66
N ILE A 13 -28.53 -13.32 -17.23
CA ILE A 13 -29.82 -13.50 -17.91
C ILE A 13 -30.57 -12.17 -18.00
N GLU A 14 -30.73 -11.48 -16.87
CA GLU A 14 -31.46 -10.21 -16.80
C GLU A 14 -30.80 -9.10 -17.62
N GLY A 15 -29.47 -8.97 -17.57
CA GLY A 15 -28.75 -7.88 -18.24
C GLY A 15 -28.51 -8.09 -19.74
N VAL A 16 -28.15 -9.31 -20.18
CA VAL A 16 -27.79 -9.53 -21.60
C VAL A 16 -28.95 -10.09 -22.39
N PHE A 17 -29.64 -11.08 -21.84
CA PHE A 17 -30.59 -11.86 -22.62
C PHE A 17 -31.96 -11.18 -22.69
N ASN A 18 -32.34 -10.33 -21.73
CA ASN A 18 -33.57 -9.56 -21.85
C ASN A 18 -33.39 -8.28 -22.69
N GLU A 19 -32.23 -7.63 -22.62
CA GLU A 19 -32.01 -6.32 -23.24
C GLU A 19 -31.43 -6.42 -24.67
N ASN A 20 -30.63 -7.45 -24.96
CA ASN A 20 -29.88 -7.54 -26.20
C ASN A 20 -30.54 -8.52 -27.18
N PRO A 21 -30.92 -8.13 -28.41
CA PRO A 21 -31.62 -9.01 -29.34
C PRO A 21 -30.71 -10.08 -29.96
N ASN A 22 -29.38 -9.97 -29.84
CA ASN A 22 -28.48 -10.86 -30.57
C ASN A 22 -28.05 -12.09 -29.75
N TRP A 23 -27.90 -12.02 -28.43
CA TRP A 23 -27.49 -13.15 -27.56
C TRP A 23 -26.24 -13.87 -28.11
N THR A 24 -25.27 -13.15 -28.64
CA THR A 24 -24.01 -13.76 -29.10
C THR A 24 -23.06 -13.90 -27.93
N LEU A 25 -22.10 -14.81 -28.05
CA LEU A 25 -21.06 -14.96 -27.03
C LEU A 25 -20.26 -13.65 -26.86
N LEU A 26 -19.97 -12.93 -27.96
CA LEU A 26 -19.22 -11.67 -27.89
C LEU A 26 -19.96 -10.59 -27.10
N GLU A 27 -21.26 -10.40 -27.36
CA GLU A 27 -22.07 -9.41 -26.63
C GLU A 27 -22.13 -9.74 -25.14
N PHE A 28 -22.31 -11.02 -24.82
CA PHE A 28 -22.26 -11.49 -23.44
C PHE A 28 -20.91 -11.20 -22.78
N LEU A 29 -19.80 -11.44 -23.49
CA LEU A 29 -18.45 -11.19 -22.97
C LEU A 29 -18.17 -9.70 -22.79
N ASN A 30 -18.64 -8.85 -23.69
CA ASN A 30 -18.52 -7.39 -23.57
C ASN A 30 -19.26 -6.90 -22.32
N TYR A 31 -20.50 -7.33 -22.11
CA TYR A 31 -21.25 -7.02 -20.88
C TYR A 31 -20.52 -7.52 -19.63
N ARG A 32 -20.04 -8.76 -19.65
CA ARG A 32 -19.34 -9.37 -18.51
C ARG A 32 -18.02 -8.65 -18.20
N ALA A 33 -17.31 -8.13 -19.19
CA ALA A 33 -16.05 -7.42 -19.01
C ALA A 33 -16.17 -6.13 -18.19
N GLU A 34 -17.37 -5.54 -18.12
CA GLU A 34 -17.67 -4.37 -17.30
C GLU A 34 -18.12 -4.74 -15.88
N ALA A 35 -18.47 -6.00 -15.64
CA ALA A 35 -18.90 -6.48 -14.34
C ALA A 35 -17.70 -6.58 -13.37
N SER A 36 -17.91 -6.15 -12.12
CA SER A 36 -16.88 -6.22 -11.08
C SER A 36 -16.48 -7.65 -10.70
N ASP A 37 -17.34 -8.63 -10.97
CA ASP A 37 -17.14 -10.06 -10.74
C ASP A 37 -16.75 -10.82 -12.00
N PHE A 38 -16.20 -10.14 -13.01
CA PHE A 38 -15.60 -10.79 -14.18
C PHE A 38 -14.40 -11.64 -13.75
N THR A 39 -14.37 -12.92 -14.17
CA THR A 39 -13.34 -13.85 -13.67
C THR A 39 -12.00 -13.70 -14.36
N TYR A 40 -11.96 -13.00 -15.51
CA TYR A 40 -10.81 -12.95 -16.41
C TYR A 40 -10.32 -14.34 -16.90
N ASP A 41 -11.09 -15.39 -16.64
CA ASP A 41 -10.81 -16.75 -17.09
C ASP A 41 -11.78 -17.14 -18.21
N LYS A 42 -11.18 -17.44 -19.37
CA LYS A 42 -11.91 -17.79 -20.58
C LYS A 42 -12.84 -18.98 -20.40
N ALA A 43 -12.38 -20.03 -19.71
CA ALA A 43 -13.19 -21.24 -19.55
C ALA A 43 -14.41 -20.97 -18.66
N SER A 44 -14.21 -20.22 -17.57
CA SER A 44 -15.25 -19.87 -16.61
C SER A 44 -16.34 -18.99 -17.22
N GLU A 45 -15.97 -17.93 -17.94
CA GLU A 45 -16.96 -17.02 -18.58
C GLU A 45 -17.72 -17.73 -19.70
N HIS A 46 -17.04 -18.55 -20.49
CA HIS A 46 -17.69 -19.40 -21.50
C HIS A 46 -18.65 -20.42 -20.88
N LYS A 47 -18.29 -21.01 -19.73
CA LYS A 47 -19.17 -21.91 -18.99
C LYS A 47 -20.40 -21.16 -18.49
N LEU A 48 -20.23 -19.95 -17.96
CA LEU A 48 -21.34 -19.13 -17.47
C LEU A 48 -22.35 -18.82 -18.58
N TYR A 49 -21.87 -18.40 -19.76
CA TYR A 49 -22.71 -18.19 -20.94
C TYR A 49 -23.50 -19.45 -21.31
N ARG A 50 -22.83 -20.60 -21.37
CA ARG A 50 -23.44 -21.88 -21.72
C ARG A 50 -24.52 -22.29 -20.72
N GLU A 51 -24.26 -22.13 -19.42
CA GLU A 51 -25.24 -22.46 -18.38
C GLU A 51 -26.45 -21.52 -18.42
N ALA A 52 -26.24 -20.22 -18.61
CA ALA A 52 -27.33 -19.25 -18.78
C ALA A 52 -28.23 -19.64 -19.97
N LEU A 53 -27.63 -19.96 -21.11
CA LEU A 53 -28.37 -20.42 -22.27
C LEU A 53 -29.08 -21.76 -22.05
N LYS A 54 -28.48 -22.73 -21.35
CA LYS A 54 -29.14 -24.01 -21.03
C LYS A 54 -30.42 -23.80 -20.23
N ILE A 55 -30.40 -22.89 -19.26
CA ILE A 55 -31.58 -22.53 -18.47
C ILE A 55 -32.65 -21.93 -19.37
N LEU A 56 -32.28 -20.93 -20.18
CA LEU A 56 -33.22 -20.25 -21.10
C LEU A 56 -33.74 -21.18 -22.21
N SER A 57 -33.00 -22.22 -22.60
CA SER A 57 -33.38 -23.12 -23.70
C SER A 57 -34.60 -24.01 -23.42
N LYS A 58 -35.02 -24.06 -22.14
CA LYS A 58 -36.26 -24.71 -21.72
C LYS A 58 -37.48 -24.01 -22.32
N ASP A 59 -37.45 -22.68 -22.36
CA ASP A 59 -38.59 -21.84 -22.72
C ASP A 59 -38.36 -21.01 -24.00
N HIS A 60 -37.12 -20.89 -24.47
CA HIS A 60 -36.77 -20.08 -25.65
C HIS A 60 -35.97 -20.84 -26.71
N ASP A 61 -36.56 -21.02 -27.90
CA ASP A 61 -35.91 -21.61 -29.08
C ASP A 61 -34.64 -20.84 -29.52
N LYS A 62 -34.63 -19.52 -29.28
CA LYS A 62 -33.45 -18.68 -29.54
C LYS A 62 -32.24 -19.10 -28.71
N ALA A 63 -32.42 -19.42 -27.44
CA ALA A 63 -31.33 -19.92 -26.59
C ALA A 63 -30.80 -21.26 -27.10
N ARG A 64 -31.70 -22.15 -27.54
CA ARG A 64 -31.34 -23.44 -28.14
C ARG A 64 -30.50 -23.27 -29.41
N LYS A 65 -30.89 -22.34 -30.29
CA LYS A 65 -30.12 -21.99 -31.50
C LYS A 65 -28.74 -21.43 -31.16
N ARG A 66 -28.61 -20.61 -30.10
CA ARG A 66 -27.32 -20.08 -29.65
C ARG A 66 -26.43 -21.15 -29.03
N LEU A 67 -26.98 -22.09 -28.26
CA LEU A 67 -26.22 -23.25 -27.77
C LEU A 67 -25.64 -24.07 -28.91
N LEU A 68 -26.43 -24.32 -29.96
CA LEU A 68 -25.97 -25.09 -31.13
C LEU A 68 -24.81 -24.39 -31.86
N LYS A 69 -24.81 -23.05 -31.88
CA LYS A 69 -23.75 -22.24 -32.50
C LYS A 69 -22.56 -21.96 -31.59
N PHE A 70 -22.63 -22.31 -30.30
CA PHE A 70 -21.63 -21.95 -29.31
C PHE A 70 -20.21 -22.39 -29.69
N GLU A 71 -20.03 -23.63 -30.16
CA GLU A 71 -18.72 -24.17 -30.52
C GLU A 71 -18.07 -23.40 -31.69
N ASN A 72 -18.89 -22.88 -32.60
CA ASN A 72 -18.43 -22.04 -33.71
C ASN A 72 -18.16 -20.61 -33.24
N GLU A 73 -19.02 -20.04 -32.39
CA GLU A 73 -18.83 -18.69 -31.86
C GLU A 73 -17.59 -18.60 -30.96
N LYS A 74 -17.37 -19.58 -30.07
CA LYS A 74 -16.22 -19.59 -29.14
C LYS A 74 -14.86 -19.67 -29.83
N SER A 75 -14.82 -20.19 -31.06
CA SER A 75 -13.62 -20.35 -31.87
C SER A 75 -13.45 -19.24 -32.92
N SER A 76 -14.43 -18.33 -33.01
CA SER A 76 -14.43 -17.21 -33.94
C SER A 76 -13.28 -16.24 -33.68
N VAL A 77 -12.85 -15.55 -34.75
CA VAL A 77 -11.78 -14.53 -34.67
C VAL A 77 -12.15 -13.41 -33.72
N VAL A 78 -13.40 -12.95 -33.74
CA VAL A 78 -13.85 -11.83 -32.88
C VAL A 78 -13.77 -12.18 -31.39
N VAL A 79 -14.13 -13.41 -31.00
CA VAL A 79 -14.00 -13.86 -29.60
C VAL A 79 -12.53 -14.05 -29.22
N LYS A 80 -11.67 -14.51 -30.14
CA LYS A 80 -10.22 -14.57 -29.90
C LYS A 80 -9.62 -13.18 -29.67
N VAL A 81 -9.98 -12.20 -30.51
CA VAL A 81 -9.52 -10.81 -30.38
C VAL A 81 -9.96 -10.21 -29.04
N PHE A 82 -11.19 -10.46 -28.60
CA PHE A 82 -11.64 -10.05 -27.27
C PHE A 82 -10.72 -10.55 -26.16
N TRP A 83 -10.38 -11.85 -26.16
CA TRP A 83 -9.52 -12.44 -25.14
C TRP A 83 -8.08 -11.91 -25.20
N LEU A 84 -7.53 -11.67 -26.39
CA LEU A 84 -6.23 -11.03 -26.54
C LEU A 84 -6.22 -9.62 -25.94
N GLU A 85 -7.29 -8.84 -26.11
CA GLU A 85 -7.37 -7.50 -25.50
C GLU A 85 -7.56 -7.55 -23.98
N VAL A 86 -8.24 -8.57 -23.46
CA VAL A 86 -8.29 -8.84 -22.01
C VAL A 86 -6.90 -9.15 -21.47
N GLU A 87 -6.17 -10.06 -22.11
CA GLU A 87 -4.81 -10.44 -21.71
C GLU A 87 -3.87 -9.23 -21.74
N LYS A 88 -3.91 -8.44 -22.81
CA LYS A 88 -3.12 -7.21 -22.95
C LYS A 88 -3.38 -6.24 -21.80
N ARG A 89 -4.65 -5.97 -21.46
CA ARG A 89 -5.01 -5.09 -20.33
C ARG A 89 -4.49 -5.61 -18.99
N ILE A 90 -4.46 -6.94 -18.79
CA ILE A 90 -3.89 -7.54 -17.57
C ILE A 90 -2.38 -7.32 -17.51
N TYR A 91 -1.66 -7.55 -18.62
CA TYR A 91 -0.22 -7.32 -18.68
C TYR A 91 0.14 -5.85 -18.47
N GLU A 92 -0.60 -4.92 -19.09
CA GLU A 92 -0.39 -3.48 -18.89
C GLU A 92 -0.55 -3.09 -17.42
N LYS A 93 -1.58 -3.61 -16.73
CA LYS A 93 -1.77 -3.39 -15.29
C LYS A 93 -0.60 -3.94 -14.47
N GLN A 94 -0.10 -5.14 -14.78
CA GLN A 94 1.05 -5.73 -14.07
C GLN A 94 2.31 -4.89 -14.24
N ILE A 95 2.59 -4.40 -15.45
CA ILE A 95 3.72 -3.51 -15.71
C ILE A 95 3.60 -2.23 -14.89
N SER A 96 2.41 -1.63 -14.83
CA SER A 96 2.16 -0.44 -14.03
C SER A 96 2.38 -0.67 -12.53
N ILE A 97 1.95 -1.82 -12.00
CA ILE A 97 2.17 -2.19 -10.59
C ILE A 97 3.67 -2.32 -10.30
N VAL A 98 4.40 -3.08 -11.10
CA VAL A 98 5.86 -3.27 -10.93
C VAL A 98 6.60 -1.93 -10.99
N ARG A 99 6.19 -1.02 -11.88
CA ARG A 99 6.76 0.33 -11.97
C ARG A 99 6.48 1.14 -10.70
N ALA A 100 5.24 1.11 -10.20
CA ALA A 100 4.85 1.81 -8.98
C ALA A 100 5.65 1.30 -7.76
N ASP A 101 5.83 -0.02 -7.64
CA ASP A 101 6.64 -0.63 -6.58
C ASP A 101 8.11 -0.20 -6.65
N GLY A 102 8.67 -0.11 -7.85
CA GLY A 102 10.02 0.42 -8.06
C GLY A 102 10.18 1.85 -7.57
N ILE A 103 9.24 2.73 -7.94
CA ILE A 103 9.21 4.13 -7.49
C ILE A 103 9.09 4.21 -5.96
N LEU A 104 8.20 3.41 -5.37
CA LEU A 104 8.01 3.37 -3.92
C LEU A 104 9.30 2.98 -3.19
N ASN A 105 10.05 2.00 -3.71
CA ASN A 105 11.31 1.57 -3.11
C ASN A 105 12.39 2.66 -3.18
N ILE A 106 12.48 3.37 -4.31
CA ILE A 106 13.39 4.52 -4.46
C ILE A 106 13.03 5.61 -3.44
N LEU A 107 11.75 5.98 -3.34
CA LEU A 107 11.30 7.00 -2.38
C LEU A 107 11.62 6.60 -0.93
N LYS A 108 11.41 5.33 -0.56
CA LYS A 108 11.79 4.82 0.76
C LYS A 108 13.29 4.94 1.02
N ALA A 109 14.13 4.59 0.04
CA ALA A 109 15.58 4.72 0.16
C ALA A 109 16.02 6.18 0.27
N THR A 110 15.48 7.07 -0.57
CA THR A 110 15.77 8.51 -0.53
C THR A 110 15.37 9.12 0.81
N ASN A 111 14.20 8.79 1.34
CA ASN A 111 13.75 9.30 2.64
C ASN A 111 14.71 8.86 3.77
N LYS A 112 15.12 7.59 3.80
CA LYS A 112 16.14 7.11 4.75
C LYS A 112 17.45 7.90 4.65
N SER A 113 17.93 8.14 3.43
CA SER A 113 19.15 8.94 3.21
C SER A 113 18.97 10.40 3.67
N GLN A 114 17.81 11.01 3.42
CA GLN A 114 17.50 12.37 3.87
C GLN A 114 17.48 12.47 5.39
N GLN A 115 16.86 11.49 6.08
CA GLN A 115 16.87 11.43 7.55
C GLN A 115 18.29 11.32 8.10
N LEU A 116 19.15 10.49 7.49
CA LEU A 116 20.55 10.39 7.89
C LEU A 116 21.28 11.74 7.74
N VAL A 117 21.10 12.42 6.60
CA VAL A 117 21.72 13.74 6.36
C VAL A 117 21.23 14.76 7.38
N MET A 118 19.92 14.80 7.67
CA MET A 118 19.36 15.70 8.68
C MET A 118 19.93 15.42 10.08
N ASN A 119 20.06 14.15 10.46
CA ASN A 119 20.63 13.77 11.75
C ASN A 119 22.10 14.19 11.87
N ILE A 120 22.91 13.98 10.83
CA ILE A 120 24.32 14.39 10.81
C ILE A 120 24.43 15.92 10.92
N GLN A 121 23.60 16.66 10.17
CA GLN A 121 23.57 18.12 10.23
C GLN A 121 23.18 18.61 11.63
N HIS A 122 22.17 18.00 12.24
CA HIS A 122 21.74 18.35 13.59
C HIS A 122 22.84 18.08 14.65
N GLN A 123 23.51 16.94 14.56
CA GLN A 123 24.63 16.61 15.45
C GLN A 123 25.79 17.59 15.30
N TYR A 124 26.17 17.92 14.06
CA TYR A 124 27.25 18.87 13.79
C TYR A 124 26.92 20.27 14.33
N LEU A 125 25.71 20.78 14.05
CA LEU A 125 25.28 22.07 14.57
C LEU A 125 25.26 22.09 16.09
N SER A 126 24.73 21.04 16.73
CA SER A 126 24.70 20.95 18.20
C SER A 126 26.12 20.97 18.80
N GLY A 127 27.06 20.24 18.21
CA GLY A 127 28.45 20.26 18.64
C GLY A 127 29.12 21.63 18.50
N LEU A 128 28.82 22.37 17.43
CA LEU A 128 29.30 23.76 17.29
C LEU A 128 28.75 24.68 18.39
N TYR A 129 27.46 24.55 18.75
CA TYR A 129 26.88 25.35 19.83
C TYR A 129 27.47 25.02 21.20
N SER A 130 27.73 23.73 21.50
CA SER A 130 28.37 23.32 22.75
C SER A 130 29.78 23.92 22.90
N ASN A 131 30.60 23.86 21.84
CA ASN A 131 31.96 24.40 21.89
C ASN A 131 31.98 25.93 22.09
N VAL A 132 31.02 26.67 21.49
CA VAL A 132 30.90 28.12 21.69
C VAL A 132 30.44 28.46 23.10
N GLN A 133 29.56 27.65 23.70
CA GLN A 133 29.12 27.86 25.08
C GLN A 133 30.26 27.62 26.08
N ASP A 134 31.10 26.60 25.83
CA ASP A 134 32.26 26.29 26.66
C ASP A 134 33.35 27.38 26.57
N ASP A 135 33.61 27.92 25.38
CA ASP A 135 34.55 29.04 25.19
C ASP A 135 34.05 30.33 25.90
N VAL A 136 32.75 30.64 25.82
CA VAL A 136 32.16 31.81 26.49
C VAL A 136 32.17 31.68 28.03
N ASN A 137 32.00 30.47 28.55
CA ASN A 137 32.06 30.21 29.99
C ASN A 137 33.50 30.23 30.54
N ASN A 138 34.52 30.09 29.67
CA ASN A 138 35.94 30.16 30.05
C ASN A 138 36.54 31.57 29.96
N GLU A 139 35.90 32.51 29.25
CA GLU A 139 36.33 33.92 29.15
C GLU A 139 35.69 34.84 30.22
N THR A 140 34.81 34.33 31.08
CA THR A 140 34.17 35.09 32.18
C THR A 140 34.66 34.67 33.57
N ASN A 141 35.98 34.58 33.75
CA ASN A 141 36.59 34.63 35.08
C ASN A 141 37.21 36.03 35.26
N PRO A 142 36.56 36.98 35.96
CA PRO A 142 37.05 38.33 36.11
C PRO A 142 37.91 38.46 37.36
N ASP A 143 38.96 37.66 37.52
CA ASP A 143 39.85 37.76 38.70
C ASP A 143 41.32 37.89 38.25
N ASP A 144 41.64 39.03 37.63
CA ASP A 144 42.97 39.65 37.78
C ASP A 144 42.80 40.81 38.79
N GLU A 145 42.47 40.47 40.04
CA GLU A 145 42.67 41.37 41.17
C GLU A 145 44.11 41.25 41.67
N LEU A 146 44.76 42.39 41.73
CA LEU A 146 46.13 42.61 42.15
C LEU A 146 46.34 42.09 43.58
N ASP A 147 47.34 41.22 43.74
CA ASP A 147 47.94 40.90 45.05
C ASP A 147 48.35 42.20 45.76
N ASP A 148 47.62 42.56 46.82
CA ASP A 148 48.14 43.44 47.88
C ASP A 148 48.05 42.67 49.20
N GLU A 149 49.20 42.19 49.63
CA GLU A 149 49.41 41.52 50.90
C GLU A 149 49.04 42.47 52.05
N HIS A 150 48.18 42.04 52.99
CA HIS A 150 48.46 42.18 54.43
C HIS A 150 47.38 41.54 55.33
N ALA A 151 47.86 40.55 56.07
CA ALA A 151 47.77 40.38 57.53
C ALA A 151 46.40 40.20 58.24
N ASP A 152 46.38 39.09 58.98
CA ASP A 152 45.73 38.86 60.29
C ASP A 152 44.20 38.82 60.33
N ASP A 153 43.62 37.66 60.66
CA ASP A 153 43.17 37.38 62.04
C ASP A 153 42.66 35.94 62.17
N GLU A 154 42.87 35.36 63.34
CA GLU A 154 42.45 34.03 63.74
C GLU A 154 40.91 33.94 63.87
N HIS A 155 40.32 32.78 63.59
CA HIS A 155 39.55 32.02 64.58
C HIS A 155 38.95 30.74 63.99
N ALA A 156 39.12 29.66 64.75
CA ALA A 156 38.56 28.34 64.54
C ALA A 156 37.11 28.24 65.03
N ASP A 157 36.32 27.43 64.33
CA ASP A 157 35.19 26.59 64.82
C ASP A 157 34.42 26.12 63.57
N GLU A 158 33.66 25.04 63.52
CA GLU A 158 33.57 23.73 64.16
C GLU A 158 32.48 23.00 63.33
N SER A 159 32.38 21.67 63.47
CA SER A 159 31.25 20.79 63.05
C SER A 159 31.00 20.62 61.53
N VAL A 160 31.17 19.43 60.91
CA VAL A 160 30.60 18.08 61.14
C VAL A 160 29.10 18.00 60.84
N THR A 161 28.77 17.33 59.73
CA THR A 161 27.89 16.14 59.56
C THR A 161 27.46 16.10 58.08
N ASP A 162 27.87 15.07 57.32
CA ASP A 162 27.17 13.80 57.16
C ASP A 162 25.80 13.97 56.49
N ASP A 163 25.68 13.55 55.23
CA ASP A 163 24.91 12.34 54.89
C ASP A 163 24.92 12.13 53.37
N ASP A 164 25.68 11.11 52.99
CA ASP A 164 25.58 10.37 51.73
C ASP A 164 24.50 9.27 51.92
N PRO A 165 24.34 8.34 50.99
CA PRO A 165 23.47 8.33 49.82
C PRO A 165 22.30 7.35 50.00
N GLU A 166 21.32 7.33 49.09
CA GLU A 166 20.61 6.09 48.72
C GLU A 166 19.92 6.32 47.36
N ASP A 167 20.32 5.69 46.25
CA ASP A 167 20.33 4.27 45.88
C ASP A 167 19.04 3.84 45.15
N ASN A 168 19.25 2.90 44.23
CA ASN A 168 18.30 2.04 43.51
C ASN A 168 17.52 2.56 42.29
N MET A 169 18.12 2.22 41.14
CA MET A 169 17.59 1.23 40.18
C MET A 169 16.23 0.59 40.51
N MET A 170 15.34 0.50 39.51
CA MET A 170 14.90 -0.80 38.99
C MET A 170 14.13 -0.64 37.69
N ASP A 171 14.63 -1.32 36.66
CA ASP A 171 13.92 -1.74 35.45
C ASP A 171 12.76 -2.67 35.80
N ILE A 172 11.61 -2.51 35.16
CA ILE A 172 10.59 -3.57 35.04
C ILE A 172 9.92 -3.46 33.66
N ASP A 173 9.93 -4.61 32.95
CA ASP A 173 9.14 -4.95 31.75
C ASP A 173 7.61 -4.93 32.00
#